data_AF-A0A959V0X8-F1
#
_entry.id   AF-A0A959V0X8-F1
#
_cell.length_a   1.000
_cell.length_b   1.000
_cell.length_c   1.000
_cell.angle_alpha   90.00
_cell.angle_beta   90.00
_cell.angle_gamma   90.00
#
_symmetry.space_group_name_H-M   'P 1'
#
loop_
_entity.id
_entity.type
_entity.pdbx_description
1 polymer ?
#
loop_
_entity_poly.entity_id
_entity_poly.type
_entity_poly.pdbx_seq_one_letter_code
_entity_poly.pdbx_strand_id
1 'polypeptide(L)'
;PLSGSNVGVDGHLGFYDTQLTLLPEGDEPKFFLTDGWLSPGLNKLSASHAYPSWLMPGKRYAPDTNQNGEERAFVMSGQYEAVFPFDIYPVHLLKAILVNDIEQMENLGLLEVAPEDFALCEFVCTSKIESQAIVREGLDVLKKETT
;
A
#
# COMPACT_ATOMS: atom_id res chain seq x y z
N PRO A 1 5.45 4.22 -8.93
CA PRO A 1 5.86 2.82 -8.66
C PRO A 1 5.08 2.35 -7.44
N LEU A 2 4.44 1.18 -7.50
CA LEU A 2 3.58 0.68 -6.40
C LEU A 2 4.17 -0.57 -5.73
N SER A 3 5.07 -1.27 -6.43
CA SER A 3 5.82 -2.41 -5.92
C SER A 3 7.26 -2.31 -6.42
N GLY A 4 8.21 -2.83 -5.65
CA GLY A 4 9.63 -2.80 -5.95
C GLY A 4 10.48 -2.87 -4.68
N SER A 5 11.80 -2.84 -4.86
CA SER A 5 12.78 -2.85 -3.77
C SER A 5 13.67 -1.60 -3.82
N ASN A 6 14.08 -1.11 -2.64
CA ASN A 6 15.11 -0.07 -2.57
C ASN A 6 16.49 -0.72 -2.73
N VAL A 7 17.13 -0.45 -3.86
CA VAL A 7 18.45 -1.03 -4.21
C VAL A 7 19.62 -0.13 -3.79
N GLY A 8 19.36 1.09 -3.29
CA GLY A 8 20.40 2.05 -2.91
C GLY A 8 21.22 2.60 -4.08
N VAL A 9 22.28 3.35 -3.75
CA VAL A 9 23.13 4.06 -4.74
C VAL A 9 23.96 3.10 -5.60
N ASP A 10 24.48 2.04 -4.98
CA ASP A 10 25.30 1.02 -5.65
C ASP A 10 24.48 -0.22 -6.05
N GLY A 11 23.15 -0.06 -6.08
CA GLY A 11 22.20 -1.10 -6.43
C GLY A 11 22.26 -1.51 -7.90
N HIS A 12 21.67 -2.67 -8.18
CA HIS A 12 21.50 -3.15 -9.54
C HIS A 12 20.04 -3.52 -9.78
N LEU A 13 19.64 -3.53 -11.06
CA LEU A 13 18.31 -3.97 -11.47
C LEU A 13 18.18 -5.47 -11.27
N GLY A 14 17.13 -5.92 -10.57
CA GLY A 14 16.84 -7.34 -10.38
C GLY A 14 16.41 -8.02 -11.67
N PHE A 15 16.43 -9.36 -11.67
CA PHE A 15 16.07 -10.15 -12.85
C PHE A 15 14.62 -9.95 -13.31
N TYR A 16 13.69 -9.77 -12.37
CA TYR A 16 12.27 -9.56 -12.65
C TYR A 16 11.89 -8.07 -12.77
N ASP A 17 12.84 -7.16 -12.52
CA ASP A 17 12.58 -5.72 -12.55
C ASP A 17 12.79 -5.18 -13.98
N THR A 18 11.85 -4.36 -14.45
CA THR A 18 11.89 -3.78 -15.81
C THR A 18 11.99 -2.26 -15.82
N GLN A 19 11.87 -1.62 -14.66
CA GLN A 19 11.85 -0.17 -14.51
C GLN A 19 12.66 0.26 -13.28
N LEU A 20 13.40 1.36 -13.43
CA LEU A 20 14.00 2.09 -12.31
C LEU A 20 13.20 3.37 -12.05
N THR A 21 12.82 3.62 -10.79
CA THR A 21 12.18 4.88 -10.39
C THR A 21 12.98 5.57 -9.30
N LEU A 22 13.21 6.87 -9.46
CA LEU A 22 13.86 7.72 -8.48
C LEU A 22 12.78 8.54 -7.76
N LEU A 23 12.72 8.41 -6.43
CA LEU A 23 11.80 9.13 -5.56
C LEU A 23 12.59 9.87 -4.47
N PRO A 24 12.17 11.09 -4.08
CA PRO A 24 12.75 11.77 -2.93
C PRO A 24 12.30 11.10 -1.63
N GLU A 25 13.20 11.01 -0.64
CA GLU A 25 12.87 10.39 0.66
C GLU A 25 11.87 11.22 1.48
N GLY A 26 11.90 12.55 1.32
CA GLY A 26 10.96 13.43 2.03
C GLY A 26 11.26 13.57 3.53
N ASP A 27 12.53 13.44 3.92
CA ASP A 27 13.05 13.62 5.29
C ASP A 27 13.15 15.09 5.74
N GLU A 28 12.63 16.03 4.94
CA GLU A 28 12.68 17.44 5.26
C GLU A 28 11.66 17.81 6.36
N PRO A 29 12.05 18.61 7.37
CA PRO A 29 11.13 19.04 8.42
C PRO A 29 10.02 19.94 7.84
N LYS A 30 8.79 19.42 7.84
CA LYS A 30 7.60 20.12 7.33
C LYS A 30 7.07 21.11 8.37
N PHE A 31 7.08 22.40 8.07
CA PHE A 31 6.53 23.42 8.96
C PHE A 31 5.00 23.29 9.10
N PHE A 32 4.49 23.34 10.34
CA PHE A 32 3.14 22.90 10.67
C PHE A 32 2.00 23.63 9.93
N LEU A 33 2.17 24.93 9.61
CA LEU A 33 1.16 25.73 8.88
C LEU A 33 1.23 25.62 7.35
N THR A 34 2.40 25.33 6.78
CA THR A 34 2.58 25.33 5.31
C THR A 34 2.48 23.93 4.72
N ASP A 35 3.20 22.96 5.29
CA ASP A 35 3.35 21.61 4.73
C ASP A 35 3.07 20.49 5.74
N GLY A 36 2.87 20.87 7.00
CA GLY A 36 2.49 19.96 8.08
C GLY A 36 0.99 19.70 8.16
N TRP A 37 0.56 19.19 9.30
CA TRP A 37 -0.79 18.68 9.56
C TRP A 37 -1.92 19.72 9.51
N LEU A 38 -1.63 21.01 9.72
CA LEU A 38 -2.61 22.10 9.62
C LEU A 38 -2.68 22.74 8.23
N SER A 39 -1.79 22.32 7.32
CA SER A 39 -1.80 22.81 5.94
C SER A 39 -3.10 22.40 5.23
N PRO A 40 -3.67 23.27 4.38
CA PRO A 40 -4.75 22.88 3.48
C PRO A 40 -4.30 21.84 2.44
N GLY A 41 -3.01 21.48 2.37
CA GLY A 41 -2.53 20.32 1.62
C GLY A 41 -2.92 20.33 0.15
N LEU A 42 -3.00 21.52 -0.46
CA LEU A 42 -3.46 21.71 -1.83
C LEU A 42 -2.58 20.95 -2.85
N ASN A 43 -1.34 20.66 -2.49
CA ASN A 43 -0.36 19.90 -3.29
C ASN A 43 -0.25 18.42 -2.87
N LYS A 44 -1.06 17.94 -1.92
CA LYS A 44 -1.03 16.55 -1.45
C LYS A 44 -2.09 15.72 -2.17
N LEU A 45 -1.71 14.53 -2.59
CA LEU A 45 -2.64 13.54 -3.13
C LEU A 45 -3.45 12.95 -1.97
N SER A 46 -4.77 12.86 -2.14
CA SER A 46 -5.68 12.35 -1.11
C SER A 46 -6.76 11.48 -1.75
N ALA A 47 -6.68 10.17 -1.52
CA ALA A 47 -7.69 9.21 -1.99
C ALA A 47 -9.01 9.35 -1.21
N SER A 48 -8.95 9.67 0.09
CA SER A 48 -10.12 9.82 0.96
C SER A 48 -10.73 11.23 0.94
N HIS A 49 -10.28 12.12 0.05
CA HIS A 49 -10.71 13.53 -0.01
C HIS A 49 -10.48 14.33 1.28
N ALA A 50 -9.53 13.92 2.13
CA ALA A 50 -9.18 14.62 3.37
C ALA A 50 -8.56 16.02 3.09
N TYR A 51 -7.91 16.19 1.94
CA TYR A 51 -7.41 17.48 1.48
C TYR A 51 -8.29 18.04 0.35
N PRO A 52 -8.54 19.36 0.29
CA PRO A 52 -9.29 20.04 -0.77
C PRO A 52 -8.60 20.00 -2.15
N SER A 53 -7.53 19.21 -2.33
CA SER A 53 -6.83 19.04 -3.60
C SER A 53 -7.71 18.45 -4.70
N TRP A 54 -8.82 17.78 -4.34
CA TRP A 54 -9.84 17.28 -5.29
C TRP A 54 -10.60 18.37 -6.06
N LEU A 55 -10.60 19.61 -5.56
CA LEU A 55 -11.24 20.76 -6.22
C LEU A 55 -10.44 21.30 -7.42
N MET A 56 -9.19 20.85 -7.61
CA MET A 56 -8.31 21.28 -8.70
C MET A 56 -7.94 20.11 -9.63
N PRO A 57 -8.83 19.73 -10.58
CA PRO A 57 -8.57 18.64 -11.50
C PRO A 57 -7.38 18.93 -12.42
N GLY A 58 -6.58 17.91 -12.74
CA GLY A 58 -5.41 18.02 -13.64
C GLY A 58 -4.09 18.40 -12.97
N LYS A 59 -4.06 18.47 -11.64
CA LYS A 59 -2.84 18.77 -10.89
C LYS A 59 -1.85 17.60 -10.93
N ARG A 60 -0.58 17.91 -11.16
CA ARG A 60 0.52 16.94 -11.08
C ARG A 60 1.05 16.88 -9.65
N TYR A 61 1.20 15.68 -9.13
CA TYR A 61 1.74 15.43 -7.80
C TYR A 61 3.14 14.82 -7.93
N ALA A 62 4.06 15.23 -7.08
CA ALA A 62 5.38 14.62 -6.93
C ALA A 62 5.38 13.85 -5.59
N PRO A 63 5.16 12.53 -5.60
CA PRO A 63 5.14 11.73 -4.38
C PRO A 63 6.54 11.62 -3.77
N ASP A 64 6.61 11.64 -2.43
CA ASP A 64 7.77 11.27 -1.62
C ASP A 64 7.57 9.87 -1.03
N THR A 65 8.63 9.27 -0.45
CA THR A 65 8.54 7.96 0.24
C THR A 65 8.04 8.07 1.69
N ASN A 66 7.75 9.30 2.16
CA ASN A 66 7.35 9.57 3.52
C ASN A 66 5.93 9.03 3.83
N GLN A 67 5.78 8.29 4.93
CA GLN A 67 4.49 7.73 5.35
C GLN A 67 3.46 8.78 5.80
N ASN A 68 3.91 10.02 6.09
CA ASN A 68 3.11 11.17 6.52
C ASN A 68 2.20 10.88 7.75
N GLY A 69 2.59 9.92 8.59
CA GLY A 69 1.87 9.52 9.82
C GLY A 69 2.33 8.15 10.33
N GLU A 70 1.74 7.71 11.44
CA GLU A 70 2.00 6.40 12.03
C GLU A 70 1.06 5.30 11.50
N GLU A 71 1.45 4.04 11.72
CA GLU A 71 0.60 2.87 11.53
C GLU A 71 -0.62 2.92 12.46
N ARG A 72 -1.78 2.51 11.95
CA ARG A 72 -3.05 2.51 12.70
C ARG A 72 -3.72 1.16 12.61
N ALA A 73 -4.58 0.88 13.58
CA ALA A 73 -5.37 -0.35 13.61
C ALA A 73 -6.11 -0.59 12.28
N PHE A 74 -6.12 -1.85 11.84
CA PHE A 74 -6.76 -2.27 10.59
C PHE A 74 -8.27 -2.41 10.75
N VAL A 75 -8.98 -1.27 10.75
CA VAL A 75 -10.43 -1.20 11.01
C VAL A 75 -11.25 -0.85 9.77
N MET A 76 -10.65 -0.12 8.81
CA MET A 76 -11.38 0.44 7.67
C MET A 76 -11.76 -0.64 6.65
N SER A 77 -13.04 -0.70 6.29
CA SER A 77 -13.61 -1.56 5.24
C SER A 77 -14.11 -0.73 4.06
N GLY A 78 -14.13 -1.30 2.85
CA GLY A 78 -14.68 -0.67 1.65
C GLY A 78 -13.67 0.12 0.80
N GLN A 79 -12.51 0.48 1.34
CA GLN A 79 -11.47 1.20 0.59
C GLN A 79 -10.77 0.32 -0.43
N TYR A 80 -10.61 -0.96 -0.12
CA TYR A 80 -9.79 -1.88 -0.92
C TYR A 80 -10.63 -2.44 -2.06
N GLU A 81 -11.88 -2.76 -1.77
CA GLU A 81 -12.89 -3.26 -2.71
C GLU A 81 -13.12 -2.29 -3.88
N ALA A 82 -12.92 -0.99 -3.68
CA ALA A 82 -13.05 0.01 -4.74
C ALA A 82 -11.92 0.00 -5.78
N VAL A 83 -10.75 -0.57 -5.42
CA VAL A 83 -9.54 -0.55 -6.25
C VAL A 83 -9.01 -1.94 -6.60
N PHE A 84 -9.49 -2.98 -5.92
CA PHE A 84 -9.03 -4.34 -6.13
C PHE A 84 -9.58 -4.91 -7.45
N PRO A 85 -8.74 -5.55 -8.28
CA PRO A 85 -9.13 -5.94 -9.64
C PRO A 85 -9.95 -7.24 -9.71
N PHE A 86 -9.97 -8.04 -8.64
CA PHE A 86 -10.64 -9.35 -8.62
C PHE A 86 -11.90 -9.35 -7.76
N ASP A 87 -12.80 -10.30 -8.03
CA ASP A 87 -14.03 -10.52 -7.26
C ASP A 87 -13.76 -11.36 -6.00
N ILE A 88 -12.91 -10.84 -5.12
CA ILE A 88 -12.63 -11.42 -3.80
C ILE A 88 -12.82 -10.35 -2.72
N TYR A 89 -12.78 -10.77 -1.45
CA TYR A 89 -12.85 -9.85 -0.32
C TYR A 89 -11.45 -9.55 0.23
N PRO A 90 -10.71 -8.54 -0.29
CA PRO A 90 -9.32 -8.31 0.07
C PRO A 90 -9.12 -8.01 1.56
N VAL A 91 -10.03 -7.26 2.18
CA VAL A 91 -9.96 -6.96 3.63
C VAL A 91 -10.16 -8.21 4.46
N HIS A 92 -11.05 -9.11 4.05
CA HIS A 92 -11.30 -10.36 4.77
C HIS A 92 -10.12 -11.32 4.59
N LEU A 93 -9.55 -11.39 3.38
CA LEU A 93 -8.37 -12.20 3.11
C LEU A 93 -7.19 -11.76 3.97
N LEU A 94 -6.89 -10.46 4.02
CA LEU A 94 -5.82 -9.93 4.86
C LEU A 94 -6.05 -10.22 6.36
N LYS A 95 -7.30 -10.13 6.83
CA LYS A 95 -7.63 -10.50 8.21
C LYS A 95 -7.45 -11.98 8.49
N ALA A 96 -7.84 -12.85 7.55
CA ALA A 96 -7.63 -14.29 7.65
C ALA A 96 -6.14 -14.61 7.78
N ILE A 97 -5.30 -13.97 6.96
CA ILE A 97 -3.84 -14.10 7.02
C ILE A 97 -3.29 -13.66 8.38
N LEU A 98 -3.68 -12.49 8.87
CA LEU A 98 -3.22 -11.97 10.16
C LEU A 98 -3.58 -12.87 11.35
N VAL A 99 -4.71 -13.57 11.28
CA VAL A 99 -5.16 -14.53 12.32
C VAL A 99 -4.59 -15.94 12.08
N ASN A 100 -3.85 -16.15 10.99
CA ASN A 100 -3.32 -17.45 10.56
C ASN A 100 -4.40 -18.53 10.35
N ASP A 101 -5.58 -18.14 9.86
CA ASP A 101 -6.67 -19.06 9.53
C ASP A 101 -6.54 -19.58 8.09
N ILE A 102 -5.88 -20.73 7.92
CA ILE A 102 -5.55 -21.31 6.61
C ILE A 102 -6.81 -21.69 5.82
N GLU A 103 -7.80 -22.30 6.47
CA GLU A 103 -9.05 -22.70 5.81
C GLU A 103 -9.76 -21.46 5.24
N GLN A 104 -9.80 -20.36 6.01
CA GLN A 104 -10.39 -19.12 5.55
C GLN A 104 -9.57 -18.45 4.44
N MET A 105 -8.24 -18.48 4.52
CA MET A 105 -7.36 -17.96 3.46
C MET A 105 -7.58 -18.66 2.12
N GLU A 106 -7.67 -19.99 2.12
CA GLU A 106 -7.92 -20.78 0.91
C GLU A 106 -9.30 -20.48 0.32
N ASN A 107 -10.35 -20.47 1.16
CA ASN A 107 -11.71 -20.18 0.74
C ASN A 107 -11.87 -18.78 0.14
N LEU A 108 -11.05 -17.82 0.58
CA LEU A 108 -11.05 -16.45 0.08
C LEU A 108 -10.15 -16.24 -1.15
N GLY A 109 -9.50 -17.30 -1.65
CA GLY A 109 -8.73 -17.26 -2.90
C GLY A 109 -7.28 -16.82 -2.74
N LEU A 110 -6.60 -17.12 -1.63
CA LEU A 110 -5.18 -16.78 -1.44
C LEU A 110 -4.28 -17.25 -2.58
N LEU A 111 -4.57 -18.41 -3.18
CA LEU A 111 -3.76 -18.98 -4.28
C LEU A 111 -3.96 -18.27 -5.62
N GLU A 112 -5.02 -17.47 -5.75
CA GLU A 112 -5.36 -16.75 -6.99
C GLU A 112 -4.71 -15.37 -7.06
N VAL A 113 -4.12 -14.91 -5.95
CA VAL A 113 -3.54 -13.57 -5.82
C VAL A 113 -2.03 -13.61 -5.67
N ALA A 114 -1.38 -12.56 -6.16
CA ALA A 114 0.01 -12.24 -5.89
C ALA A 114 0.10 -11.02 -4.95
N PRO A 115 1.19 -10.87 -4.17
CA PRO A 115 1.41 -9.68 -3.36
C PRO A 115 1.24 -8.38 -4.15
N GLU A 116 1.76 -8.35 -5.37
CA GLU A 116 1.76 -7.17 -6.25
C GLU A 116 0.34 -6.70 -6.61
N ASP A 117 -0.68 -7.56 -6.55
CA ASP A 117 -2.09 -7.20 -6.77
C ASP A 117 -2.63 -6.28 -5.66
N PHE A 118 -2.02 -6.33 -4.47
CA PHE A 118 -2.37 -5.49 -3.32
C PHE A 118 -1.64 -4.15 -3.31
N ALA A 119 -0.74 -3.89 -4.26
CA ALA A 119 0.07 -2.67 -4.28
C ALA A 119 -0.78 -1.38 -4.36
N LEU A 120 -1.91 -1.42 -5.07
CA LEU A 120 -2.83 -0.28 -5.13
C LEU A 120 -3.66 -0.15 -3.84
N CYS A 121 -4.03 -1.26 -3.21
CA CYS A 121 -4.70 -1.27 -1.89
C CYS A 121 -3.83 -0.66 -0.81
N GLU A 122 -2.54 -0.99 -0.82
CA GLU A 122 -1.54 -0.42 0.10
C GLU A 122 -1.45 1.11 -0.06
N PHE A 123 -1.40 1.58 -1.31
CA PHE A 123 -1.32 3.00 -1.62
C PHE A 123 -2.53 3.80 -1.12
N VAL A 124 -3.74 3.27 -1.26
CA VAL A 124 -4.97 3.95 -0.80
C VAL A 124 -5.24 3.74 0.69
N CYS A 125 -4.52 2.84 1.36
CA CYS A 125 -4.78 2.48 2.73
C CYS A 125 -4.56 3.66 3.69
N THR A 126 -5.57 3.94 4.51
CA THR A 126 -5.46 4.93 5.59
C THR A 126 -4.72 4.41 6.83
N SER A 127 -4.67 3.10 7.02
CA SER A 127 -4.04 2.44 8.17
C SER A 127 -2.53 2.20 8.03
N LYS A 128 -1.98 2.40 6.82
CA LYS A 128 -0.54 2.21 6.53
C LYS A 128 -0.02 0.79 6.79
N ILE A 129 -0.89 -0.20 6.54
CA ILE A 129 -0.50 -1.61 6.63
C ILE A 129 0.27 -2.02 5.38
N GLU A 130 1.27 -2.87 5.53
CA GLU A 130 2.04 -3.44 4.42
C GLU A 130 1.30 -4.65 3.84
N SER A 131 0.22 -4.41 3.09
CA SER A 131 -0.62 -5.50 2.55
C SER A 131 0.13 -6.47 1.64
N GLN A 132 1.12 -5.99 0.88
CA GLN A 132 1.97 -6.86 0.05
C GLN A 132 2.77 -7.86 0.91
N ALA A 133 3.33 -7.39 2.03
CA ALA A 133 4.09 -8.22 2.95
C ALA A 133 3.21 -9.27 3.63
N ILE A 134 2.00 -8.87 4.08
CA ILE A 134 1.02 -9.78 4.69
C ILE A 134 0.67 -10.91 3.72
N VAL A 135 0.37 -10.61 2.45
CA VAL A 135 0.04 -11.63 1.44
C VAL A 135 1.20 -12.58 1.19
N ARG A 136 2.45 -12.06 1.14
CA ARG A 136 3.64 -12.90 1.02
C ARG A 136 3.77 -13.87 2.19
N GLU A 137 3.54 -13.40 3.41
CA GLU A 137 3.55 -14.23 4.62
C GLU A 137 2.48 -15.33 4.56
N GLY A 138 1.24 -14.99 4.16
CA GLY A 138 0.17 -15.97 3.99
C GLY A 138 0.52 -17.09 3.01
N LEU A 139 1.11 -16.73 1.85
CA LEU A 139 1.58 -17.70 0.86
C LEU A 139 2.71 -18.60 1.41
N ASP A 140 3.64 -18.03 2.19
CA ASP A 140 4.72 -18.78 2.81
C ASP A 140 4.23 -19.74 3.89
N VAL A 141 3.22 -19.36 4.68
CA VAL A 141 2.56 -20.23 5.67
C VAL A 141 1.91 -21.42 4.95
N LEU A 142 1.10 -21.17 3.93
CA LEU A 142 0.42 -22.23 3.19
C LEU A 142 1.41 -23.21 2.54
N LYS A 143 2.52 -22.69 2.00
CA LYS A 143 3.60 -23.52 1.45
C LYS A 143 4.25 -24.44 2.47
N LYS A 144 4.48 -23.94 3.70
CA LYS A 144 5.07 -24.74 4.79
C LYS A 144 4.16 -25.88 5.24
N GLU A 145 2.86 -25.66 5.28
CA GLU A 145 1.90 -26.69 5.70
C GLU A 145 1.65 -27.75 4.61
N THR A 146 1.88 -27.41 3.35
CA THR A 146 1.70 -28.33 2.21
C THR A 146 2.97 -29.12 1.85
N THR A 147 4.14 -28.75 2.40
CA THR A 147 5.46 -29.38 2.12
C THR A 147 5.92 -30.25 3.27
#